data_AF-A0A502H0P3-F1
#
_entry.id   AF-A0A502H0P3-F1
#
_cell.length_a   1.000
_cell.length_b   1.000
_cell.length_c   1.000
_cell.angle_alpha   90.00
_cell.angle_beta   90.00
_cell.angle_gamma   90.00
#
_symmetry.space_group_name_H-M   'P 1'
#
loop_
_entity.id
_entity.type
_entity.pdbx_description
1 polymer ?
#
loop_
_entity_poly.entity_id
_entity_poly.type
_entity_poly.pdbx_seq_one_letter_code
_entity_poly.pdbx_strand_id
1 'polypeptide(L)'
;MARGGVNKAVVQAARLAILARGENPSIDAVRIEMGNTGSKTTIHRYLKELDDGRERAEPVAEPIDDELADLVSRLAQRLKEKAQEPIDQAREHFDQQRKALESQLTEAQEANTELHQQYEMQSLALTQESESLQETRSTLQTEQTRNAGLNQALAGFELRLQDKDEQIRSLEEKHLHAREALEHYRNAVKEQREQEQSRHESQVQQIQMELRQAQQSAMVRQDEITQLHRDNERLFTENRGAQRELSLLQDQLKHTNSRQDQLLEQVNRIDSERTLLQERLRVALLESQSLKQSVDEQTQANKVLEIELLKTQASLDESVRLETAVVTAPDAAKDD
;
A
#
# COMPACT_ATOMS: atom_id res chain seq x y z
N MET A 1 -151.12 28.24 -89.84
CA MET A 1 -152.17 27.45 -90.52
C MET A 1 -151.93 25.96 -90.25
N ALA A 2 -152.95 25.11 -90.45
CA ALA A 2 -152.90 23.62 -90.45
C ALA A 2 -151.88 22.97 -89.49
N ARG A 3 -152.30 22.74 -88.23
CA ARG A 3 -151.50 22.05 -87.21
C ARG A 3 -151.34 20.57 -87.59
N GLY A 4 -150.10 20.08 -87.68
CA GLY A 4 -149.81 18.66 -87.87
C GLY A 4 -150.34 17.82 -86.70
N GLY A 5 -151.03 16.72 -87.00
CA GLY A 5 -151.51 15.78 -86.00
C GLY A 5 -150.36 15.02 -85.33
N VAL A 6 -150.47 14.78 -84.03
CA VAL A 6 -149.49 13.97 -83.29
C VAL A 6 -149.61 12.50 -83.65
N ASN A 7 -148.48 11.85 -83.93
CA ASN A 7 -148.39 10.43 -84.28
C ASN A 7 -148.01 9.56 -83.07
N LYS A 8 -148.59 8.35 -83.00
CA LYS A 8 -148.40 7.36 -81.92
C LYS A 8 -146.92 7.04 -81.62
N ALA A 9 -146.09 6.94 -82.65
CA ALA A 9 -144.66 6.67 -82.51
C ALA A 9 -143.90 7.76 -81.72
N VAL A 10 -144.30 9.03 -81.85
CA VAL A 10 -143.66 10.15 -81.13
C VAL A 10 -144.03 10.10 -79.64
N VAL A 11 -145.30 9.76 -79.34
CA VAL A 11 -145.78 9.53 -77.96
C VAL A 11 -145.03 8.35 -77.31
N GLN A 12 -144.78 7.28 -78.07
CA GLN A 12 -144.03 6.12 -77.59
C GLN A 12 -142.55 6.44 -77.32
N ALA A 13 -141.89 7.19 -78.20
CA ALA A 13 -140.51 7.62 -78.01
C ALA A 13 -140.35 8.51 -76.76
N ALA A 14 -141.23 9.51 -76.60
CA ALA A 14 -141.25 10.37 -75.42
C ALA A 14 -141.50 9.58 -74.12
N ARG A 15 -142.44 8.64 -74.12
CA ARG A 15 -142.68 7.73 -72.98
C ARG A 15 -141.42 6.93 -72.61
N LEU A 16 -140.71 6.37 -73.59
CA LEU A 16 -139.49 5.58 -73.33
C LEU A 16 -138.36 6.46 -72.79
N ALA A 17 -138.21 7.70 -73.27
CA ALA A 17 -137.21 8.66 -72.76
C ALA A 17 -137.49 9.12 -71.31
N ILE A 18 -138.75 9.13 -70.88
CA ILE A 18 -139.13 9.42 -69.48
C ILE A 18 -138.87 8.19 -68.60
N LEU A 19 -139.28 6.99 -69.04
CA LEU A 19 -139.02 5.74 -68.31
C LEU A 19 -137.53 5.43 -68.17
N ALA A 20 -136.70 5.74 -69.18
CA ALA A 20 -135.24 5.58 -69.10
C ALA A 20 -134.57 6.52 -68.09
N ARG A 21 -135.26 7.60 -67.67
CA ARG A 21 -134.85 8.49 -66.56
C ARG A 21 -135.41 8.07 -65.20
N GLY A 22 -136.22 7.00 -65.15
CA GLY A 22 -136.83 6.50 -63.90
C GLY A 22 -138.07 7.27 -63.45
N GLU A 23 -138.63 8.17 -64.27
CA GLU A 23 -139.82 8.95 -63.95
C GLU A 23 -141.10 8.30 -64.48
N ASN A 24 -142.23 8.55 -63.82
CA ASN A 24 -143.53 7.99 -64.23
C ASN A 24 -144.17 8.81 -65.38
N PRO A 25 -144.47 8.20 -66.55
CA PRO A 25 -144.92 8.92 -67.74
C PRO A 25 -146.39 9.35 -67.66
N SER A 26 -146.65 10.49 -67.01
CA SER A 26 -147.97 11.14 -67.04
C SER A 26 -148.25 11.84 -68.38
N ILE A 27 -149.52 12.11 -68.68
CA ILE A 27 -149.95 12.81 -69.92
C ILE A 27 -149.19 14.12 -70.11
N ASP A 28 -148.99 14.88 -69.03
CA ASP A 28 -148.33 16.18 -69.09
C ASP A 28 -146.80 16.06 -69.19
N ALA A 29 -146.18 15.07 -68.53
CA ALA A 29 -144.76 14.79 -68.71
C ALA A 29 -144.44 14.40 -70.16
N VAL A 30 -145.22 13.47 -70.73
CA VAL A 30 -145.08 13.06 -72.14
C VAL A 30 -145.33 14.22 -73.09
N ARG A 31 -146.28 15.10 -72.78
CA ARG A 31 -146.55 16.30 -73.58
C ARG A 31 -145.41 17.33 -73.52
N ILE A 32 -144.80 17.54 -72.35
CA ILE A 32 -143.65 18.44 -72.18
C ILE A 32 -142.46 17.92 -72.99
N GLU A 33 -142.15 16.63 -72.88
CA GLU A 33 -141.07 15.97 -73.62
C GLU A 33 -141.26 16.07 -75.15
N MET A 34 -142.51 16.10 -75.61
CA MET A 34 -142.88 16.32 -77.02
C MET A 34 -142.96 17.81 -77.43
N GLY A 35 -142.31 18.72 -76.69
CA GLY A 35 -142.29 20.15 -76.99
C GLY A 35 -143.63 20.85 -76.78
N ASN A 36 -144.43 20.38 -75.83
CA ASN A 36 -145.77 20.87 -75.47
C ASN A 36 -146.85 20.71 -76.57
N THR A 37 -146.55 19.94 -77.62
CA THR A 37 -147.42 19.68 -78.77
C THR A 37 -148.43 18.55 -78.51
N GLY A 38 -149.60 18.60 -79.18
CA GLY A 38 -150.68 17.63 -79.01
C GLY A 38 -151.74 18.02 -77.97
N SER A 39 -152.99 17.62 -78.23
CA SER A 39 -154.08 17.71 -77.25
C SER A 39 -153.98 16.59 -76.21
N LYS A 40 -154.21 16.91 -74.92
CA LYS A 40 -154.14 15.92 -73.82
C LYS A 40 -155.00 14.68 -74.10
N THR A 41 -156.16 14.84 -74.73
CA THR A 41 -157.06 13.75 -75.14
C THR A 41 -156.43 12.79 -76.15
N THR A 42 -155.67 13.30 -77.12
CA THR A 42 -154.99 12.50 -78.15
C THR A 42 -153.76 11.79 -77.60
N ILE A 43 -153.01 12.46 -76.72
CA ILE A 43 -151.87 11.86 -76.01
C ILE A 43 -152.37 10.76 -75.06
N HIS A 44 -153.44 11.02 -74.30
CA HIS A 44 -154.07 10.00 -73.44
C HIS A 44 -154.60 8.82 -74.24
N ARG A 45 -155.23 9.04 -75.41
CA ARG A 45 -155.64 7.94 -76.30
C ARG A 45 -154.45 7.09 -76.71
N TYR A 46 -153.37 7.68 -77.21
CA TYR A 46 -152.20 6.91 -77.64
C TYR A 46 -151.40 6.29 -76.49
N LEU A 47 -151.35 6.91 -75.30
CA LEU A 47 -150.78 6.29 -74.11
C LEU A 47 -151.59 5.06 -73.71
N LYS A 48 -152.92 5.18 -73.63
CA LYS A 48 -153.79 4.04 -73.35
C LYS A 48 -153.65 2.95 -74.40
N GLU A 49 -153.66 3.27 -75.70
CA GLU A 49 -153.39 2.29 -76.77
C GLU A 49 -151.94 1.73 -76.79
N LEU A 50 -151.02 2.23 -75.94
CA LEU A 50 -149.67 1.69 -75.74
C LEU A 50 -149.55 0.90 -74.42
N ASP A 51 -150.47 1.11 -73.48
CA ASP A 51 -150.64 0.32 -72.26
C ASP A 51 -151.50 -0.92 -72.52
N ASP A 52 -152.65 -0.75 -73.18
CA ASP A 52 -153.50 -1.83 -73.72
C ASP A 52 -152.71 -2.74 -74.72
N GLY A 53 -151.55 -2.28 -75.21
CA GLY A 53 -150.62 -3.04 -76.06
C GLY A 53 -149.52 -3.81 -75.31
N ARG A 54 -149.42 -3.66 -73.98
CA ARG A 54 -148.50 -4.40 -73.10
C ARG A 54 -149.19 -5.37 -72.15
N GLU A 55 -150.50 -5.25 -71.95
CA GLU A 55 -151.31 -6.25 -71.22
C GLU A 55 -151.66 -7.44 -72.12
N ARG A 56 -150.64 -8.18 -72.59
CA ARG A 56 -150.83 -9.47 -73.26
C ARG A 56 -149.72 -10.45 -72.89
N ALA A 57 -150.14 -11.60 -72.37
CA ALA A 57 -149.34 -12.74 -71.90
C ALA A 57 -148.66 -12.58 -70.52
N GLU A 58 -149.49 -12.49 -69.47
CA GLU A 58 -149.41 -13.57 -68.48
C GLU A 58 -150.00 -14.85 -69.12
N PRO A 59 -149.36 -16.01 -68.97
CA PRO A 59 -149.99 -17.30 -69.16
C PRO A 59 -150.24 -17.98 -67.81
N VAL A 60 -151.48 -17.93 -67.32
CA VAL A 60 -151.95 -18.98 -66.39
C VAL A 60 -152.37 -20.17 -67.25
N ALA A 61 -151.43 -21.10 -67.48
CA ALA A 61 -151.70 -22.40 -68.09
C ALA A 61 -150.62 -23.45 -67.73
N GLU A 62 -151.04 -24.40 -66.89
CA GLU A 62 -150.48 -25.76 -66.74
C GLU A 62 -149.13 -25.96 -66.00
N PRO A 63 -148.98 -27.07 -65.22
CA PRO A 63 -147.96 -27.22 -64.17
C PRO A 63 -146.58 -27.69 -64.70
N ILE A 64 -146.16 -27.21 -65.87
CA ILE A 64 -144.94 -27.69 -66.58
C ILE A 64 -143.82 -26.65 -66.55
N ASP A 65 -144.13 -25.36 -66.39
CA ASP A 65 -143.15 -24.26 -66.41
C ASP A 65 -142.34 -24.16 -65.10
N ASP A 66 -142.98 -24.43 -63.94
CA ASP A 66 -142.29 -24.55 -62.66
C ASP A 66 -141.27 -25.70 -62.67
N GLU A 67 -141.60 -26.87 -63.24
CA GLU A 67 -140.65 -28.00 -63.35
C GLU A 67 -139.44 -27.65 -64.23
N LEU A 68 -139.63 -26.86 -65.30
CA LEU A 68 -138.55 -26.38 -66.15
C LEU A 68 -137.68 -25.32 -65.45
N ALA A 69 -138.30 -24.38 -64.73
CA ALA A 69 -137.57 -23.43 -63.89
C ALA A 69 -136.74 -24.15 -62.80
N ASP A 70 -137.30 -25.20 -62.19
CA ASP A 70 -136.60 -26.06 -61.24
C ASP A 70 -135.48 -26.90 -61.88
N LEU A 71 -135.67 -27.39 -63.11
CA LEU A 71 -134.61 -28.09 -63.85
C LEU A 71 -133.47 -27.15 -64.22
N VAL A 72 -133.77 -25.91 -64.63
CA VAL A 72 -132.77 -24.88 -64.94
C VAL A 72 -132.07 -24.39 -63.67
N SER A 73 -132.78 -24.25 -62.54
CA SER A 73 -132.17 -23.87 -61.26
C SER A 73 -131.23 -24.97 -60.74
N ARG A 74 -131.66 -26.24 -60.78
CA ARG A 74 -130.82 -27.41 -60.46
C ARG A 74 -129.64 -27.55 -61.43
N LEU A 75 -129.81 -27.27 -62.72
CA LEU A 75 -128.71 -27.27 -63.70
C LEU A 75 -127.71 -26.15 -63.41
N ALA A 76 -128.18 -24.94 -63.11
CA ALA A 76 -127.34 -23.80 -62.73
C ALA A 76 -126.61 -24.05 -61.41
N GLN A 77 -127.25 -24.72 -60.44
CA GLN A 77 -126.63 -25.13 -59.18
C GLN A 77 -125.56 -26.21 -59.42
N ARG A 78 -125.85 -27.23 -60.22
CA ARG A 78 -124.88 -28.28 -60.59
C ARG A 78 -123.73 -27.76 -61.46
N LEU A 79 -123.96 -26.72 -62.27
CA LEU A 79 -122.91 -26.01 -63.00
C LEU A 79 -122.05 -25.16 -62.07
N LYS A 80 -122.63 -24.51 -61.06
CA LYS A 80 -121.88 -23.82 -60.00
C LYS A 80 -121.03 -24.82 -59.22
N GLU A 81 -121.59 -25.94 -58.75
CA GLU A 81 -120.86 -27.00 -58.05
C GLU A 81 -119.69 -27.53 -58.88
N LYS A 82 -119.90 -27.85 -60.16
CA LYS A 82 -118.83 -28.29 -61.08
C LYS A 82 -117.80 -27.21 -61.41
N ALA A 83 -118.17 -25.93 -61.36
CA ALA A 83 -117.21 -24.83 -61.50
C ALA A 83 -116.45 -24.55 -60.20
N GLN A 84 -117.06 -24.88 -59.05
CA GLN A 84 -116.50 -24.72 -57.71
C GLN A 84 -115.50 -25.85 -57.38
N GLU A 85 -115.79 -27.09 -57.78
CA GLU A 85 -114.93 -28.27 -57.57
C GLU A 85 -113.45 -28.08 -57.98
N PRO A 86 -113.11 -27.57 -59.20
CA PRO A 86 -111.71 -27.30 -59.56
C PRO A 86 -111.13 -26.07 -58.83
N ILE A 87 -111.96 -25.12 -58.40
CA ILE A 87 -111.52 -23.97 -57.60
C ILE A 87 -111.12 -24.43 -56.20
N ASP A 88 -111.90 -25.33 -55.59
CA ASP A 88 -111.65 -25.86 -54.26
C ASP A 88 -110.46 -26.84 -54.27
N GLN A 89 -110.31 -27.68 -55.30
CA GLN A 89 -109.08 -28.47 -55.50
C GLN A 89 -107.82 -27.59 -55.68
N ALA A 90 -107.93 -26.49 -56.45
CA ALA A 90 -106.82 -25.55 -56.61
C ALA A 90 -106.49 -24.81 -55.29
N ARG A 91 -107.49 -24.50 -54.47
CA ARG A 91 -107.31 -23.94 -53.12
C ARG A 91 -106.63 -24.93 -52.18
N GLU A 92 -107.09 -26.18 -52.13
CA GLU A 92 -106.47 -27.22 -51.30
C GLU A 92 -105.00 -27.46 -51.67
N HIS A 93 -104.69 -27.54 -52.97
CA HIS A 93 -103.32 -27.68 -53.45
C HIS A 93 -102.47 -26.44 -53.12
N PHE A 94 -103.03 -25.22 -53.30
CA PHE A 94 -102.36 -23.99 -52.91
C PHE A 94 -102.10 -23.93 -51.40
N ASP A 95 -103.07 -24.28 -50.55
CA ASP A 95 -102.92 -24.30 -49.10
C ASP A 95 -101.92 -25.37 -48.63
N GLN A 96 -101.83 -26.52 -49.31
CA GLN A 96 -100.79 -27.53 -49.08
C GLN A 96 -99.39 -26.97 -49.43
N GLN A 97 -99.24 -26.34 -50.60
CA GLN A 97 -97.99 -25.70 -50.99
C GLN A 97 -97.62 -24.55 -50.04
N ARG A 98 -98.59 -23.75 -49.60
CA ARG A 98 -98.39 -22.66 -48.66
C ARG A 98 -97.89 -23.18 -47.31
N LYS A 99 -98.51 -24.24 -46.77
CA LYS A 99 -98.05 -24.90 -45.53
C LYS A 99 -96.66 -25.52 -45.67
N ALA A 100 -96.33 -26.12 -46.81
CA ALA A 100 -95.01 -26.67 -47.06
C ALA A 100 -93.93 -25.57 -47.10
N LEU A 101 -94.22 -24.44 -47.75
CA LEU A 101 -93.33 -23.26 -47.77
C LEU A 101 -93.25 -22.58 -46.39
N GLU A 102 -94.35 -22.51 -45.65
CA GLU A 102 -94.38 -22.03 -44.26
C GLU A 102 -93.47 -22.90 -43.37
N SER A 103 -93.53 -24.24 -43.47
CA SER A 103 -92.65 -25.18 -42.74
C SER A 103 -91.17 -24.98 -43.09
N GLN A 104 -90.84 -24.92 -44.39
CA GLN A 104 -89.47 -24.70 -44.85
C GLN A 104 -88.93 -23.34 -44.41
N LEU A 105 -89.79 -22.32 -44.35
CA LEU A 105 -89.42 -20.99 -43.87
C LEU A 105 -89.18 -20.99 -42.35
N THR A 106 -89.99 -21.70 -41.55
CA THR A 106 -89.74 -21.84 -40.11
C THR A 106 -88.48 -22.66 -39.83
N GLU A 107 -88.27 -23.78 -40.51
CA GLU A 107 -87.05 -24.62 -40.37
C GLU A 107 -85.78 -23.82 -40.74
N ALA A 108 -85.84 -23.04 -41.84
CA ALA A 108 -84.73 -22.17 -42.24
C ALA A 108 -84.49 -21.02 -41.27
N GLN A 109 -85.53 -20.48 -40.63
CA GLN A 109 -85.41 -19.45 -39.59
C GLN A 109 -84.79 -20.02 -38.31
N GLU A 110 -85.27 -21.18 -37.85
CA GLU A 110 -84.72 -21.89 -36.69
C GLU A 110 -83.22 -22.19 -36.90
N ALA A 111 -82.86 -22.83 -38.02
CA ALA A 111 -81.46 -23.11 -38.37
C ALA A 111 -80.60 -21.82 -38.45
N ASN A 112 -81.15 -20.70 -38.93
CA ASN A 112 -80.44 -19.42 -38.95
C ASN A 112 -80.21 -18.89 -37.52
N THR A 113 -81.21 -18.99 -36.64
CA THR A 113 -81.05 -18.57 -35.22
C THR A 113 -80.06 -19.44 -34.47
N GLU A 114 -80.03 -20.76 -34.70
CA GLU A 114 -79.01 -21.65 -34.12
C GLU A 114 -77.61 -21.29 -34.62
N LEU A 115 -77.44 -21.08 -35.93
CA LEU A 115 -76.16 -20.68 -36.50
C LEU A 115 -75.68 -19.32 -35.98
N HIS A 116 -76.60 -18.38 -35.76
CA HIS A 116 -76.31 -17.07 -35.18
C HIS A 116 -75.83 -17.21 -33.72
N GLN A 117 -76.53 -17.97 -32.89
CA GLN A 117 -76.12 -18.26 -31.51
C GLN A 117 -74.75 -18.96 -31.45
N GLN A 118 -74.49 -19.92 -32.36
CA GLN A 118 -73.18 -20.58 -32.46
C GLN A 118 -72.08 -19.60 -32.86
N TYR A 119 -72.35 -18.69 -33.80
CA TYR A 119 -71.42 -17.65 -34.20
C TYR A 119 -71.14 -16.65 -33.06
N GLU A 120 -72.17 -16.21 -32.34
CA GLU A 120 -72.02 -15.36 -31.15
C GLU A 120 -71.15 -16.04 -30.10
N MET A 121 -71.44 -17.29 -29.72
CA MET A 121 -70.64 -18.06 -28.76
C MET A 121 -69.18 -18.23 -29.20
N GLN A 122 -68.93 -18.53 -30.48
CA GLN A 122 -67.57 -18.63 -31.02
C GLN A 122 -66.85 -17.28 -31.04
N SER A 123 -67.56 -16.18 -31.35
CA SER A 123 -66.98 -14.83 -31.30
C SER A 123 -66.56 -14.44 -29.89
N LEU A 124 -67.40 -14.76 -28.88
CA LEU A 124 -67.11 -14.52 -27.48
C LEU A 124 -65.90 -15.34 -26.99
N ALA A 125 -65.86 -16.63 -27.31
CA ALA A 125 -64.72 -17.50 -27.00
C ALA A 125 -63.42 -16.99 -27.65
N LEU A 126 -63.47 -16.57 -28.92
CA LEU A 126 -62.33 -16.00 -29.64
C LEU A 126 -61.85 -14.68 -29.01
N THR A 127 -62.76 -13.81 -28.56
CA THR A 127 -62.38 -12.59 -27.83
C THR A 127 -61.68 -12.91 -26.51
N GLN A 128 -62.21 -13.84 -25.71
CA GLN A 128 -61.62 -14.25 -24.43
C GLN A 128 -60.23 -14.88 -24.60
N GLU A 129 -60.04 -15.76 -25.59
CA GLU A 129 -58.72 -16.30 -25.95
C GLU A 129 -57.76 -15.20 -26.42
N SER A 130 -58.25 -14.21 -27.19
CA SER A 130 -57.40 -13.10 -27.64
C SER A 130 -56.95 -12.19 -26.48
N GLU A 131 -57.82 -11.96 -25.49
CA GLU A 131 -57.52 -11.21 -24.27
C GLU A 131 -56.50 -11.96 -23.40
N SER A 132 -56.72 -13.26 -23.13
CA SER A 132 -55.79 -14.07 -22.34
C SER A 132 -54.41 -14.20 -23.01
N LEU A 133 -54.38 -14.29 -24.34
CA LEU A 133 -53.15 -14.29 -25.14
C LEU A 133 -52.44 -12.92 -25.12
N GLN A 134 -53.17 -11.82 -25.01
CA GLN A 134 -52.59 -10.49 -24.83
C GLN A 134 -52.03 -10.29 -23.41
N GLU A 135 -52.72 -10.79 -22.38
CA GLU A 135 -52.24 -10.79 -20.99
C GLU A 135 -50.97 -11.64 -20.83
N THR A 136 -50.95 -12.87 -21.35
CA THR A 136 -49.77 -13.76 -21.32
C THR A 136 -48.58 -13.19 -22.09
N ARG A 137 -48.82 -12.48 -23.21
CA ARG A 137 -47.75 -11.73 -23.91
C ARG A 137 -47.23 -10.55 -23.09
N SER A 138 -48.10 -9.77 -22.46
CA SER A 138 -47.68 -8.63 -21.63
C SER A 138 -46.86 -9.06 -20.42
N THR A 139 -47.31 -10.11 -19.72
CA THR A 139 -46.59 -10.70 -18.57
C THR A 139 -45.25 -11.29 -18.99
N LEU A 140 -45.19 -12.03 -20.10
CA LEU A 140 -43.93 -12.52 -20.68
C LEU A 140 -42.95 -11.37 -20.98
N GLN A 141 -43.43 -10.26 -21.55
CA GLN A 141 -42.61 -9.08 -21.83
C GLN A 141 -42.09 -8.42 -20.53
N THR A 142 -42.91 -8.34 -19.48
CA THR A 142 -42.46 -7.84 -18.16
C THR A 142 -41.42 -8.74 -17.52
N GLU A 143 -41.55 -10.07 -17.61
CA GLU A 143 -40.56 -10.99 -17.06
C GLU A 143 -39.28 -11.05 -17.91
N GLN A 144 -39.35 -10.89 -19.23
CA GLN A 144 -38.18 -10.74 -20.10
C GLN A 144 -37.37 -9.47 -19.76
N THR A 145 -38.04 -8.33 -19.60
CA THR A 145 -37.37 -7.07 -19.21
C THR A 145 -36.80 -7.14 -17.80
N ARG A 146 -37.51 -7.77 -16.86
CA ARG A 146 -37.01 -8.07 -15.51
C ARG A 146 -35.77 -8.97 -15.54
N ASN A 147 -35.79 -10.05 -16.34
CA ASN A 147 -34.66 -10.97 -16.47
C ASN A 147 -33.43 -10.28 -17.06
N ALA A 148 -33.61 -9.45 -18.10
CA ALA A 148 -32.54 -8.62 -18.65
C ALA A 148 -31.93 -7.67 -17.60
N GLY A 149 -32.77 -7.02 -16.78
CA GLY A 149 -32.31 -6.17 -15.67
C GLY A 149 -31.55 -6.95 -14.58
N LEU A 150 -31.99 -8.16 -14.24
CA LEU A 150 -31.28 -9.05 -13.31
C LEU A 150 -29.91 -9.48 -13.86
N ASN A 151 -29.83 -9.85 -15.15
CA ASN A 151 -28.56 -10.25 -15.78
C ASN A 151 -27.58 -9.06 -15.85
N GLN A 152 -28.07 -7.85 -16.13
CA GLN A 152 -27.25 -6.63 -16.08
C GLN A 152 -26.76 -6.34 -14.65
N ALA A 153 -27.61 -6.54 -13.64
CA ALA A 153 -27.21 -6.38 -12.24
C ALA A 153 -26.15 -7.42 -11.83
N LEU A 154 -26.30 -8.68 -12.23
CA LEU A 154 -25.31 -9.75 -12.00
C LEU A 154 -23.96 -9.41 -12.61
N ALA A 155 -23.90 -9.07 -13.91
CA ALA A 155 -22.66 -8.64 -14.56
C ALA A 155 -22.03 -7.41 -13.87
N GLY A 156 -22.85 -6.47 -13.41
CA GLY A 156 -22.42 -5.32 -12.61
C GLY A 156 -21.97 -5.66 -11.18
N PHE A 157 -22.31 -6.83 -10.63
CA PHE A 157 -21.75 -7.35 -9.38
C PHE A 157 -20.49 -8.17 -9.62
N GLU A 158 -20.42 -8.96 -10.69
CA GLU A 158 -19.23 -9.71 -11.11
C GLU A 158 -18.04 -8.78 -11.37
N LEU A 159 -18.24 -7.67 -12.10
CA LEU A 159 -17.22 -6.65 -12.30
C LEU A 159 -16.72 -6.06 -10.96
N ARG A 160 -17.65 -5.73 -10.05
CA ARG A 160 -17.30 -5.19 -8.72
C ARG A 160 -16.62 -6.21 -7.81
N LEU A 161 -16.85 -7.51 -8.01
CA LEU A 161 -16.11 -8.57 -7.33
C LEU A 161 -14.68 -8.67 -7.88
N GLN A 162 -14.52 -8.64 -9.20
CA GLN A 162 -13.20 -8.62 -9.86
C GLN A 162 -12.36 -7.41 -9.41
N ASP A 163 -12.93 -6.20 -9.42
CA ASP A 163 -12.29 -4.98 -8.90
C ASP A 163 -11.83 -5.14 -7.44
N LYS A 164 -12.59 -5.88 -6.63
CA LYS A 164 -12.29 -6.11 -5.20
C LYS A 164 -11.22 -7.19 -5.02
N ASP A 165 -11.24 -8.25 -5.80
CA ASP A 165 -10.21 -9.29 -5.80
C ASP A 165 -8.86 -8.71 -6.25
N GLU A 166 -8.83 -7.83 -7.25
CA GLU A 166 -7.62 -7.11 -7.67
C GLU A 166 -7.12 -6.14 -6.58
N GLN A 167 -8.02 -5.42 -5.91
CA GLN A 167 -7.67 -4.57 -4.77
C GLN A 167 -7.10 -5.38 -3.60
N ILE A 168 -7.66 -6.56 -3.31
CA ILE A 168 -7.16 -7.48 -2.27
C ILE A 168 -5.76 -7.97 -2.64
N ARG A 169 -5.56 -8.50 -3.85
CA ARG A 169 -4.22 -8.95 -4.33
C ARG A 169 -3.18 -7.85 -4.24
N SER A 170 -3.52 -6.63 -4.68
CA SER A 170 -2.61 -5.48 -4.60
C SER A 170 -2.28 -5.05 -3.16
N LEU A 171 -3.17 -5.31 -2.19
CA LEU A 171 -2.89 -5.10 -0.77
C LEU A 171 -2.03 -6.22 -0.20
N GLU A 172 -2.30 -7.48 -0.56
CA GLU A 172 -1.50 -8.65 -0.17
C GLU A 172 -0.04 -8.55 -0.65
N GLU A 173 0.18 -8.13 -1.91
CA GLU A 173 1.51 -7.84 -2.46
C GLU A 173 2.24 -6.74 -1.65
N LYS A 174 1.55 -5.63 -1.34
CA LYS A 174 2.10 -4.55 -0.51
C LYS A 174 2.43 -5.03 0.91
N HIS A 175 1.60 -5.90 1.49
CA HIS A 175 1.86 -6.50 2.79
C HIS A 175 3.04 -7.49 2.76
N LEU A 176 3.19 -8.26 1.68
CA LEU A 176 4.34 -9.14 1.45
C LEU A 176 5.63 -8.31 1.38
N HIS A 177 5.67 -7.28 0.52
CA HIS A 177 6.85 -6.41 0.39
C HIS A 177 7.18 -5.63 1.68
N ALA A 178 6.17 -5.18 2.44
CA ALA A 178 6.40 -4.57 3.74
C ALA A 178 7.00 -5.56 4.75
N ARG A 179 6.59 -6.84 4.69
CA ARG A 179 7.16 -7.90 5.51
C ARG A 179 8.60 -8.24 5.10
N GLU A 180 8.86 -8.42 3.81
CA GLU A 180 10.19 -8.65 3.24
C GLU A 180 11.15 -7.53 3.64
N ALA A 181 10.74 -6.26 3.49
CA ALA A 181 11.52 -5.10 3.92
C ALA A 181 11.84 -5.09 5.42
N LEU A 182 10.89 -5.50 6.28
CA LEU A 182 11.12 -5.64 7.72
C LEU A 182 12.04 -6.83 8.06
N GLU A 183 11.97 -7.93 7.32
CA GLU A 183 12.87 -9.08 7.47
C GLU A 183 14.31 -8.70 7.03
N HIS A 184 14.47 -7.99 5.90
CA HIS A 184 15.74 -7.41 5.49
C HIS A 184 16.30 -6.42 6.51
N TYR A 185 15.47 -5.51 7.06
CA TYR A 185 15.92 -4.57 8.10
C TYR A 185 16.36 -5.29 9.39
N ARG A 186 15.62 -6.30 9.83
CA ARG A 186 15.99 -7.12 11.00
C ARG A 186 17.32 -7.86 10.77
N ASN A 187 17.52 -8.42 9.59
CA ASN A 187 18.77 -9.11 9.23
C ASN A 187 19.94 -8.13 9.16
N ALA A 188 19.77 -6.96 8.54
CA ALA A 188 20.81 -5.92 8.48
C ALA A 188 21.21 -5.40 9.88
N VAL A 189 20.24 -5.17 10.78
CA VAL A 189 20.52 -4.77 12.17
C VAL A 189 21.19 -5.90 12.96
N LYS A 190 20.85 -7.16 12.69
CA LYS A 190 21.51 -8.32 13.29
C LYS A 190 22.97 -8.42 12.82
N GLU A 191 23.21 -8.38 11.51
CA GLU A 191 24.55 -8.40 10.91
C GLU A 191 25.41 -7.23 11.40
N GLN A 192 24.85 -6.02 11.52
CA GLN A 192 25.55 -4.87 12.10
C GLN A 192 26.02 -5.17 13.53
N ARG A 193 25.14 -5.68 14.39
CA ARG A 193 25.49 -6.03 15.78
C ARG A 193 26.52 -7.15 15.87
N GLU A 194 26.42 -8.16 15.01
CA GLU A 194 27.41 -9.25 14.94
C GLU A 194 28.79 -8.74 14.47
N GLN A 195 28.84 -7.80 13.53
CA GLN A 195 30.07 -7.12 13.13
C GLN A 195 30.65 -6.23 14.23
N GLU A 196 29.81 -5.44 14.92
CA GLU A 196 30.23 -4.60 16.05
C GLU A 196 30.78 -5.45 17.20
N GLN A 197 30.09 -6.55 17.56
CA GLN A 197 30.54 -7.51 18.55
C GLN A 197 31.89 -8.14 18.14
N SER A 198 32.02 -8.60 16.89
CA SER A 198 33.28 -9.19 16.38
C SER A 198 34.45 -8.19 16.45
N ARG A 199 34.20 -6.90 16.15
CA ARG A 199 35.22 -5.84 16.29
C ARG A 199 35.60 -5.61 17.75
N HIS A 200 34.63 -5.57 18.66
CA HIS A 200 34.89 -5.41 20.09
C HIS A 200 35.62 -6.61 20.69
N GLU A 201 35.27 -7.84 20.31
CA GLU A 201 35.99 -9.04 20.73
C GLU A 201 37.45 -9.01 20.26
N SER A 202 37.71 -8.59 19.02
CA SER A 202 39.07 -8.38 18.50
C SER A 202 39.85 -7.31 19.28
N GLN A 203 39.23 -6.16 19.58
CA GLN A 203 39.83 -5.11 20.41
C GLN A 203 40.17 -5.60 21.82
N VAL A 204 39.26 -6.35 22.46
CA VAL A 204 39.48 -6.93 23.79
C VAL A 204 40.63 -7.94 23.75
N GLN A 205 40.71 -8.80 22.73
CA GLN A 205 41.83 -9.73 22.56
C GLN A 205 43.17 -9.01 22.36
N GLN A 206 43.20 -7.92 21.58
CA GLN A 206 44.38 -7.09 21.41
C GLN A 206 44.83 -6.47 22.74
N ILE A 207 43.93 -5.81 23.47
CA ILE A 207 44.24 -5.19 24.78
C ILE A 207 44.70 -6.25 25.78
N GLN A 208 44.12 -7.46 25.77
CA GLN A 208 44.58 -8.57 26.61
C GLN A 208 45.97 -9.09 26.22
N MET A 209 46.39 -8.96 24.96
CA MET A 209 47.74 -9.30 24.52
C MET A 209 48.73 -8.20 24.93
N GLU A 210 48.39 -6.92 24.71
CA GLU A 210 49.19 -5.77 25.13
C GLU A 210 49.38 -5.73 26.66
N LEU A 211 48.33 -6.04 27.44
CA LEU A 211 48.41 -6.14 28.90
C LEU A 211 49.37 -7.27 29.34
N ARG A 212 49.31 -8.44 28.69
CA ARG A 212 50.25 -9.55 28.98
C ARG A 212 51.69 -9.18 28.62
N GLN A 213 51.91 -8.49 27.51
CA GLN A 213 53.23 -8.00 27.10
C GLN A 213 53.76 -6.93 28.08
N ALA A 214 52.91 -6.00 28.54
CA ALA A 214 53.27 -5.01 29.54
C ALA A 214 53.59 -5.64 30.90
N GLN A 215 52.83 -6.66 31.33
CA GLN A 215 53.12 -7.44 32.54
C GLN A 215 54.45 -8.19 32.45
N GLN A 216 54.75 -8.84 31.32
CA GLN A 216 56.05 -9.49 31.08
C GLN A 216 57.21 -8.48 31.11
N SER A 217 57.06 -7.33 30.44
CA SER A 217 58.05 -6.24 30.46
C SER A 217 58.27 -5.71 31.88
N ALA A 218 57.21 -5.51 32.66
CA ALA A 218 57.29 -5.08 34.05
C ALA A 218 57.99 -6.13 34.94
N MET A 219 57.76 -7.42 34.71
CA MET A 219 58.47 -8.50 35.42
C MET A 219 59.97 -8.49 35.11
N VAL A 220 60.36 -8.35 33.84
CA VAL A 220 61.79 -8.21 33.45
C VAL A 220 62.42 -6.98 34.09
N ARG A 221 61.74 -5.83 34.08
CA ARG A 221 62.21 -4.61 34.78
C ARG A 221 62.34 -4.82 36.30
N GLN A 222 61.43 -5.56 36.91
CA GLN A 222 61.51 -5.88 38.33
C GLN A 222 62.72 -6.78 38.64
N ASP A 223 62.98 -7.79 37.79
CA ASP A 223 64.17 -8.65 37.91
C ASP A 223 65.46 -7.84 37.75
N GLU A 224 65.58 -6.97 36.73
CA GLU A 224 66.69 -6.02 36.55
C GLU A 224 66.91 -5.16 37.81
N ILE A 225 65.85 -4.59 38.36
CA ILE A 225 65.90 -3.79 39.60
C ILE A 225 66.42 -4.63 40.78
N THR A 226 65.98 -5.88 40.94
CA THR A 226 66.51 -6.74 42.03
C THR A 226 67.97 -7.13 41.83
N GLN A 227 68.43 -7.29 40.60
CA GLN A 227 69.86 -7.52 40.29
C GLN A 227 70.68 -6.28 40.65
N LEU A 228 70.26 -5.10 40.20
CA LEU A 228 70.91 -3.84 40.53
C LEU A 228 70.93 -3.57 42.05
N HIS A 229 69.89 -3.94 42.80
CA HIS A 229 69.92 -3.84 44.26
C HIS A 229 70.98 -4.76 44.88
N ARG A 230 71.08 -6.02 44.46
CA ARG A 230 72.11 -6.96 44.94
C ARG A 230 73.53 -6.49 44.61
N ASP A 231 73.74 -5.92 43.42
CA ASP A 231 75.04 -5.40 43.02
C ASP A 231 75.40 -4.10 43.75
N ASN A 232 74.43 -3.23 44.03
CA ASN A 232 74.63 -2.09 44.92
C ASN A 232 74.97 -2.53 46.36
N GLU A 233 74.32 -3.57 46.89
CA GLU A 233 74.66 -4.13 48.21
C GLU A 233 76.09 -4.70 48.22
N ARG A 234 76.50 -5.43 47.18
CA ARG A 234 77.89 -5.92 47.00
C ARG A 234 78.89 -4.77 46.98
N LEU A 235 78.70 -3.78 46.10
CA LEU A 235 79.55 -2.60 46.01
C LEU A 235 79.60 -1.82 47.33
N PHE A 236 78.50 -1.75 48.08
CA PHE A 236 78.48 -1.13 49.40
C PHE A 236 79.31 -1.92 50.43
N THR A 237 79.26 -3.26 50.40
CA THR A 237 80.12 -4.09 51.27
C THR A 237 81.61 -3.99 50.90
N GLU A 238 81.94 -3.94 49.60
CA GLU A 238 83.30 -3.75 49.10
C GLU A 238 83.84 -2.37 49.48
N ASN A 239 83.05 -1.30 49.27
CA ASN A 239 83.41 0.05 49.66
C ASN A 239 83.62 0.15 51.19
N ARG A 240 82.77 -0.48 51.99
CA ARG A 240 82.97 -0.57 53.45
C ARG A 240 84.20 -1.39 53.84
N GLY A 241 84.59 -2.38 53.03
CA GLY A 241 85.86 -3.10 53.14
C GLY A 241 87.06 -2.17 52.88
N ALA A 242 87.09 -1.53 51.71
CA ALA A 242 88.12 -0.58 51.31
C ALA A 242 88.25 0.60 52.29
N GLN A 243 87.14 1.12 52.85
CA GLN A 243 87.17 2.15 53.90
C GLN A 243 87.87 1.66 55.18
N ARG A 244 87.67 0.39 55.58
CA ARG A 244 88.39 -0.19 56.73
C ARG A 244 89.87 -0.36 56.41
N GLU A 245 90.21 -0.87 55.23
CA GLU A 245 91.61 -0.99 54.78
C GLU A 245 92.30 0.37 54.73
N LEU A 246 91.65 1.40 54.19
CA LEU A 246 92.14 2.78 54.21
C LEU A 246 92.34 3.31 55.63
N SER A 247 91.40 3.06 56.56
CA SER A 247 91.57 3.48 57.96
C SER A 247 92.75 2.77 58.65
N LEU A 248 92.94 1.47 58.38
CA LEU A 248 94.04 0.66 58.91
C LEU A 248 95.39 1.09 58.33
N LEU A 249 95.44 1.41 57.03
CA LEU A 249 96.63 2.00 56.38
C LEU A 249 96.93 3.41 56.92
N GLN A 250 95.90 4.24 57.17
CA GLN A 250 96.08 5.55 57.81
C GLN A 250 96.63 5.44 59.23
N ASP A 251 96.15 4.47 60.03
CA ASP A 251 96.65 4.26 61.39
C ASP A 251 98.06 3.63 61.41
N GLN A 252 98.38 2.74 60.46
CA GLN A 252 99.75 2.30 60.20
C GLN A 252 100.65 3.49 59.84
N LEU A 253 100.20 4.39 58.95
CA LEU A 253 100.96 5.56 58.54
C LEU A 253 101.19 6.53 59.71
N LYS A 254 100.17 6.77 60.56
CA LYS A 254 100.33 7.52 61.83
C LYS A 254 101.35 6.86 62.76
N HIS A 255 101.35 5.53 62.87
CA HIS A 255 102.29 4.79 63.70
C HIS A 255 103.73 4.83 63.14
N THR A 256 103.91 4.71 61.82
CA THR A 256 105.23 4.87 61.20
C THR A 256 105.73 6.30 61.31
N ASN A 257 104.86 7.30 61.16
CA ASN A 257 105.22 8.71 61.37
C ASN A 257 105.62 8.96 62.83
N SER A 258 104.85 8.52 63.82
CA SER A 258 105.23 8.72 65.23
C SER A 258 106.51 7.98 65.61
N ARG A 259 106.79 6.82 65.00
CA ARG A 259 108.08 6.14 65.13
C ARG A 259 109.21 6.91 64.43
N GLN A 260 108.96 7.51 63.27
CA GLN A 260 109.91 8.36 62.57
C GLN A 260 110.22 9.63 63.37
N ASP A 261 109.21 10.27 63.98
CA ASP A 261 109.37 11.42 64.87
C ASP A 261 110.20 11.04 66.10
N GLN A 262 109.94 9.89 66.73
CA GLN A 262 110.76 9.36 67.83
C GLN A 262 112.22 9.10 67.41
N LEU A 263 112.45 8.57 66.20
CA LEU A 263 113.80 8.36 65.68
C LEU A 263 114.50 9.68 65.34
N LEU A 264 113.78 10.67 64.79
CA LEU A 264 114.29 12.03 64.59
C LEU A 264 114.64 12.69 65.92
N GLU A 265 113.82 12.52 66.96
CA GLU A 265 114.13 13.01 68.30
C GLU A 265 115.38 12.32 68.89
N GLN A 266 115.54 11.01 68.70
CA GLN A 266 116.76 10.28 69.08
C GLN A 266 118.00 10.77 68.32
N VAL A 267 117.90 11.00 67.01
CA VAL A 267 118.99 11.57 66.20
C VAL A 267 119.33 12.98 66.69
N ASN A 268 118.34 13.84 66.92
CA ASN A 268 118.56 15.18 67.47
C ASN A 268 119.23 15.16 68.85
N ARG A 269 118.86 14.19 69.72
CA ARG A 269 119.54 13.98 71.01
C ARG A 269 121.01 13.57 70.79
N ILE A 270 121.27 12.59 69.93
CA ILE A 270 122.64 12.14 69.60
C ILE A 270 123.47 13.28 68.98
N ASP A 271 122.91 14.10 68.10
CA ASP A 271 123.61 15.26 67.53
C ASP A 271 123.83 16.37 68.59
N SER A 272 122.92 16.53 69.56
CA SER A 272 123.15 17.43 70.71
C SER A 272 124.25 16.93 71.65
N GLU A 273 124.31 15.61 71.90
CA GLU A 273 125.41 14.98 72.65
C GLU A 273 126.73 15.09 71.89
N ARG A 274 126.70 14.88 70.57
CA ARG A 274 127.87 14.99 69.68
C ARG A 274 128.41 16.42 69.61
N THR A 275 127.55 17.43 69.49
CA THR A 275 127.97 18.84 69.50
C THR A 275 128.53 19.23 70.88
N LEU A 276 127.95 18.75 71.97
CA LEU A 276 128.49 18.94 73.32
C LEU A 276 129.84 18.22 73.52
N LEU A 277 130.03 17.03 72.94
CA LEU A 277 131.32 16.33 72.92
C LEU A 277 132.35 17.02 72.02
N GLN A 278 131.95 17.59 70.88
CA GLN A 278 132.81 18.40 70.02
C GLN A 278 133.28 19.67 70.73
N GLU A 279 132.40 20.34 71.49
CA GLU A 279 132.78 21.52 72.26
C GLU A 279 133.70 21.15 73.44
N ARG A 280 133.44 20.04 74.15
CA ARG A 280 134.39 19.49 75.14
C ARG A 280 135.76 19.17 74.53
N LEU A 281 135.79 18.59 73.33
CA LEU A 281 137.03 18.30 72.60
C LEU A 281 137.75 19.61 72.20
N ARG A 282 137.01 20.62 71.77
CA ARG A 282 137.54 21.96 71.47
C ARG A 282 138.18 22.59 72.70
N VAL A 283 137.52 22.55 73.85
CA VAL A 283 138.07 23.03 75.13
C VAL A 283 139.34 22.26 75.50
N ALA A 284 139.32 20.92 75.47
CA ALA A 284 140.49 20.10 75.76
C ALA A 284 141.67 20.33 74.78
N LEU A 285 141.39 20.65 73.51
CA LEU A 285 142.41 21.03 72.53
C LEU A 285 142.99 22.42 72.80
N LEU A 286 142.18 23.38 73.25
CA LEU A 286 142.64 24.70 73.69
C LEU A 286 143.48 24.60 74.98
N GLU A 287 143.07 23.77 75.93
CA GLU A 287 143.86 23.42 77.13
C GLU A 287 145.18 22.72 76.75
N SER A 288 145.15 21.82 75.77
CA SER A 288 146.38 21.19 75.26
C SER A 288 147.29 22.19 74.52
N GLN A 289 146.72 23.17 73.83
CA GLN A 289 147.49 24.25 73.18
C GLN A 289 148.09 25.22 74.19
N SER A 290 147.37 25.62 75.24
CA SER A 290 147.91 26.48 76.29
C SER A 290 148.97 25.74 77.12
N LEU A 291 148.79 24.45 77.41
CA LEU A 291 149.83 23.60 77.99
C LEU A 291 151.07 23.49 77.10
N LYS A 292 150.89 23.34 75.76
CA LYS A 292 152.03 23.36 74.82
C LYS A 292 152.73 24.70 74.79
N GLN A 293 152.01 25.82 74.76
CA GLN A 293 152.59 27.16 74.83
C GLN A 293 153.37 27.34 76.13
N SER A 294 152.84 26.90 77.27
CA SER A 294 153.55 26.92 78.55
C SER A 294 154.80 26.05 78.54
N VAL A 295 154.78 24.87 77.91
CA VAL A 295 155.98 24.05 77.71
C VAL A 295 156.99 24.73 76.78
N ASP A 296 156.54 25.34 75.68
CA ASP A 296 157.42 26.04 74.75
C ASP A 296 158.08 27.26 75.43
N GLU A 297 157.33 28.05 76.22
CA GLU A 297 157.86 29.11 77.08
C GLU A 297 158.90 28.59 78.08
N GLN A 298 158.64 27.47 78.75
CA GLN A 298 159.59 26.82 79.65
C GLN A 298 160.85 26.32 78.90
N THR A 299 160.74 25.79 77.68
CA THR A 299 161.92 25.40 76.89
C THR A 299 162.71 26.62 76.39
N GLN A 300 162.06 27.74 76.09
CA GLN A 300 162.74 28.99 75.75
C GLN A 300 163.47 29.57 76.97
N ALA A 301 162.85 29.55 78.15
CA ALA A 301 163.50 29.94 79.40
C ALA A 301 164.74 29.06 79.70
N ASN A 302 164.64 27.74 79.52
CA ASN A 302 165.78 26.83 79.68
C ASN A 302 166.90 27.12 78.65
N LYS A 303 166.57 27.39 77.38
CA LYS A 303 167.58 27.77 76.36
C LYS A 303 168.30 29.08 76.68
N VAL A 304 167.60 30.06 77.26
CA VAL A 304 168.24 31.31 77.72
C VAL A 304 169.24 31.01 78.85
N LEU A 305 168.86 30.16 79.82
CA LEU A 305 169.73 29.72 80.91
C LEU A 305 170.95 28.91 80.39
N GLU A 306 170.78 28.04 79.39
CA GLU A 306 171.91 27.32 78.75
C GLU A 306 172.90 28.28 78.07
N ILE A 307 172.42 29.36 77.43
CA ILE A 307 173.28 30.37 76.80
C ILE A 307 174.06 31.20 77.84
N GLU A 308 173.49 31.47 79.00
CA GLU A 308 174.19 32.10 80.12
C GLU A 308 175.25 31.17 80.74
N LEU A 309 174.97 29.86 80.81
CA LEU A 309 175.91 28.84 81.26
C LEU A 309 177.11 28.68 80.31
N LEU A 310 176.88 28.68 79.00
CA LEU A 310 177.96 28.63 78.00
C LEU A 310 178.83 29.89 78.01
N LYS A 311 178.26 31.08 78.26
CA LYS A 311 179.03 32.32 78.43
C LYS A 311 179.93 32.31 79.67
N THR A 312 179.51 31.66 80.76
CA THR A 312 180.30 31.58 82.00
C THR A 312 181.37 30.48 81.95
N GLN A 313 181.18 29.43 81.14
CA GLN A 313 182.23 28.45 80.85
C GLN A 313 183.33 29.01 79.95
N ALA A 314 183.00 29.77 78.90
CA ALA A 314 183.99 30.36 77.99
C ALA A 314 184.95 31.35 78.68
N SER A 315 184.49 32.07 79.71
CA SER A 315 185.34 32.97 80.50
C SER A 315 186.32 32.26 81.45
N LEU A 316 186.17 30.94 81.66
CA LEU A 316 187.04 30.17 82.55
C LEU A 316 188.28 29.66 81.82
N ASP A 317 188.11 29.13 80.60
CA ASP A 317 189.17 28.46 79.84
C ASP A 317 190.30 29.38 79.35
N GLU A 318 190.02 30.67 79.13
CA GLU A 318 191.03 31.64 78.66
C GLU A 318 192.01 32.04 79.78
N SER A 319 191.64 31.83 81.06
CA SER A 319 192.46 32.20 82.22
C SER A 319 193.56 31.18 82.58
N VAL A 320 193.55 29.98 82.00
CA VAL A 320 194.37 28.82 82.46
C VAL A 320 195.58 28.51 81.55
N ARG A 321 195.75 29.19 80.41
CA ARG A 321 196.83 28.89 79.43
C ARG A 321 198.13 29.69 79.57
N LEU A 322 198.30 30.53 80.60
CA LEU A 322 199.45 31.46 80.70
C LEU A 322 200.63 31.03 81.60
N GLU A 323 200.57 29.92 82.36
CA GLU A 323 201.62 29.60 83.36
C GLU A 323 202.08 28.12 83.44
N THR A 324 202.56 27.49 82.34
CA THR A 324 203.64 26.46 82.41
C THR A 324 204.18 26.01 81.05
N ALA A 325 205.32 26.57 80.61
CA ALA A 325 206.47 25.86 79.99
C ALA A 325 207.51 26.85 79.45
N VAL A 326 208.80 26.67 79.78
CA VAL A 326 209.92 27.39 79.14
C VAL A 326 211.11 26.43 78.98
N VAL A 327 211.96 26.68 77.96
CA VAL A 327 213.32 26.13 77.72
C VAL A 327 213.33 24.71 77.09
N THR A 328 213.98 24.38 75.94
CA THR A 328 215.06 24.99 75.10
C THR A 328 214.74 24.96 73.56
N ALA A 329 215.36 25.85 72.76
CA ALA A 329 215.13 26.09 71.31
C ALA A 329 216.26 25.52 70.39
N PRO A 330 216.31 25.75 69.04
CA PRO A 330 215.35 26.37 68.07
C PRO A 330 215.08 25.44 66.82
N ASP A 331 214.57 25.79 65.61
CA ASP A 331 214.09 27.04 64.96
C ASP A 331 213.15 26.77 63.73
N ALA A 332 212.53 27.83 63.19
CA ALA A 332 211.97 28.10 61.83
C ALA A 332 210.86 27.25 61.12
N ALA A 333 209.83 27.99 60.63
CA ALA A 333 208.85 27.76 59.53
C ALA A 333 207.60 26.84 59.73
N LYS A 334 206.54 26.87 58.87
CA LYS A 334 205.58 27.95 58.44
C LYS A 334 204.39 27.32 57.62
N ASP A 335 203.31 28.09 57.41
CA ASP A 335 202.22 27.92 56.38
C ASP A 335 201.29 26.68 56.54
N ASP A 336 200.04 26.63 56.03
CA ASP A 336 199.19 27.55 55.22
C ASP A 336 198.21 28.44 56.03
#